data_AF-A0A2H4FLD4-F1
#
_entry.id   AF-A0A2H4FLD4-F1
#
_cell.length_a   1.000
_cell.length_b   1.000
_cell.length_c   1.000
_cell.angle_alpha   90.00
_cell.angle_beta   90.00
_cell.angle_gamma   90.00
#
_symmetry.space_group_name_H-M   'P 1'
#
loop_
_entity.id
_entity.type
_entity.pdbx_description
1 polymer ?
#
loop_
_entity_poly.entity_id
_entity_poly.type
_entity_poly.pdbx_seq_one_letter_code
_entity_poly.pdbx_strand_id
1 'polypeptide(L)' 'MAVPKKRTSKSKSKSRKANWKLETKIASKKAISIAKSLLTGKHNSFVYTNNIEDIN' A
#
# COMPACT_ATOMS: atom_id res chain seq x y z
N MET A 1 4.71 28.40 -21.51
CA MET A 1 4.29 27.30 -20.62
C MET A 1 2.80 27.41 -20.37
N ALA A 2 2.06 26.30 -20.35
CA ALA A 2 0.62 26.34 -20.09
C ALA A 2 0.35 26.65 -18.62
N VAL A 3 -0.58 27.58 -18.35
CA VAL A 3 -1.00 27.95 -17.00
C VAL A 3 -2.51 27.74 -16.82
N PRO A 4 -2.98 27.31 -15.63
CA PRO A 4 -4.40 27.15 -15.39
C PRO A 4 -5.08 28.52 -15.38
N LYS A 5 -6.07 28.72 -16.25
CA LYS A 5 -6.83 29.97 -16.30
C LYS A 5 -7.65 30.22 -15.03
N LYS A 6 -8.11 29.15 -14.38
CA LYS A 6 -8.93 29.16 -13.15
C LYS A 6 -8.55 27.98 -12.26
N ARG A 7 -8.77 28.13 -10.95
CA ARG A 7 -8.59 27.03 -10.00
C ARG A 7 -9.59 25.91 -10.25
N THR A 8 -9.20 24.67 -9.96
CA THR A 8 -10.13 23.54 -9.96
C THR A 8 -11.15 23.68 -8.84
N SER A 9 -12.38 23.21 -9.07
CA SER A 9 -13.39 23.19 -8.01
C SER A 9 -12.96 22.28 -6.85
N LYS A 10 -13.45 22.58 -5.63
CA LYS A 10 -13.16 21.78 -4.43
C LYS A 10 -13.52 20.30 -4.63
N SER A 11 -14.64 20.03 -5.30
CA SER A 11 -15.09 18.67 -5.61
C SER A 11 -14.09 17.92 -6.49
N LYS A 12 -13.63 18.53 -7.60
CA LYS A 12 -12.69 17.90 -8.52
C LYS A 12 -11.32 17.64 -7.89
N SER A 13 -10.83 18.56 -7.06
CA SER A 13 -9.61 18.35 -6.28
C SER A 13 -9.74 17.21 -5.25
N LYS A 14 -10.87 17.13 -4.52
CA LYS A 14 -11.13 16.05 -3.56
C LYS A 14 -11.25 14.68 -4.24
N SER A 15 -11.92 14.60 -5.38
CA SER A 15 -12.06 13.36 -6.16
C SER A 15 -10.70 12.80 -6.60
N ARG A 16 -9.80 13.65 -7.13
CA ARG A 16 -8.43 13.22 -7.48
C ARG A 16 -7.65 12.71 -6.26
N LYS A 17 -7.77 13.40 -5.12
CA LYS A 17 -7.15 12.96 -3.86
C LYS A 17 -7.71 11.61 -3.37
N ALA A 18 -9.00 11.36 -3.56
CA ALA A 18 -9.62 10.09 -3.20
C ALA A 18 -9.06 8.93 -4.05
N ASN A 19 -8.86 9.14 -5.35
CA ASN A 19 -8.25 8.14 -6.23
C ASN A 19 -6.82 7.80 -5.78
N TRP A 20 -6.00 8.80 -5.45
CA TRP A 20 -4.66 8.57 -4.91
C TRP A 20 -4.68 7.77 -3.59
N LYS A 21 -5.65 8.04 -2.71
CA LYS A 21 -5.84 7.26 -1.46
C LYS A 21 -6.35 5.84 -1.69
N LEU A 22 -6.94 5.55 -2.85
CA LEU A 22 -7.44 4.21 -3.16
C LEU A 22 -6.27 3.23 -3.37
N GLU A 23 -5.20 3.70 -4.01
CA GLU A 23 -3.98 2.92 -4.24
C GLU A 23 -3.36 2.46 -2.91
N THR A 24 -3.27 3.37 -1.94
CA THR A 24 -2.72 3.05 -0.61
C THR A 24 -3.61 2.07 0.16
N LYS A 25 -4.94 2.15 0.00
CA LYS A 25 -5.88 1.18 0.57
C LYS A 25 -5.64 -0.23 0.01
N ILE A 26 -5.34 -0.36 -1.28
CA ILE A 26 -5.03 -1.66 -1.91
C ILE A 26 -3.71 -2.20 -1.36
N ALA A 27 -2.68 -1.36 -1.29
CA ALA A 27 -1.38 -1.75 -0.72
C ALA A 27 -1.50 -2.20 0.75
N SER A 28 -2.25 -1.46 1.56
CA SER A 28 -2.51 -1.81 2.97
C SER A 28 -3.18 -3.17 3.13
N LYS A 29 -4.20 -3.48 2.31
CA LYS A 29 -4.86 -4.79 2.33
C LYS A 29 -3.89 -5.93 2.03
N LYS A 30 -3.02 -5.76 1.03
CA LYS A 30 -1.99 -6.76 0.68
C LYS A 30 -1.01 -6.96 1.83
N ALA A 31 -0.50 -5.87 2.40
CA ALA A 31 0.44 -5.91 3.53
C ALA A 31 -0.16 -6.64 4.75
N ILE A 32 -1.41 -6.36 5.11
CA ILE A 32 -2.10 -7.04 6.22
C ILE A 32 -2.26 -8.54 5.93
N SER A 33 -2.60 -8.92 4.69
CA SER A 33 -2.71 -10.33 4.30
C SER A 33 -1.39 -11.07 4.49
N ILE A 34 -0.28 -10.45 4.07
CA ILE A 34 1.07 -11.00 4.22
C ILE A 34 1.42 -11.14 5.70
N ALA A 35 1.19 -10.09 6.50
CA ALA A 35 1.48 -10.11 7.94
C ALA A 35 0.72 -11.23 8.67
N LYS A 36 -0.57 -11.43 8.34
CA LYS A 36 -1.36 -12.55 8.89
C LYS A 36 -0.78 -13.90 8.51
N SER A 37 -0.35 -14.06 7.25
CA SER A 37 0.28 -15.29 6.77
C SER A 37 1.64 -15.56 7.42
N LEU A 38 2.37 -14.49 7.78
CA LEU A 38 3.63 -14.60 8.50
C LEU A 38 3.39 -15.12 9.91
N LEU A 39 2.44 -14.53 10.64
CA LEU A 39 2.12 -14.89 12.03
C LEU A 39 1.66 -16.35 12.20
N THR A 40 1.03 -16.94 11.18
CA THR A 40 0.59 -18.34 11.27
C THR A 40 1.72 -19.35 11.05
N GLY A 41 2.89 -18.92 10.55
CA GLY A 41 4.06 -19.78 10.34
C GLY A 41 3.89 -20.87 9.27
N LYS A 42 2.78 -20.89 8.53
CA LYS A 42 2.43 -21.93 7.53
C LYS A 42 2.62 -21.44 6.08
N HIS A 43 3.41 -20.39 5.89
CA HIS A 43 3.62 -19.82 4.55
C HIS A 43 4.74 -20.59 3.84
N ASN A 44 4.44 -21.10 2.64
CA ASN A 44 5.42 -21.85 1.82
C ASN A 44 5.89 -21.06 0.58
N SER A 45 5.37 -19.85 0.36
CA SER A 45 5.56 -19.12 -0.90
C SER A 45 6.62 -18.02 -0.85
N PHE A 46 7.04 -17.59 0.35
CA PHE A 46 8.08 -16.58 0.52
C PHE A 46 8.97 -16.95 1.70
N VAL A 47 10.26 -16.61 1.63
CA VAL A 47 11.19 -16.82 2.74
C VAL A 47 11.16 -15.58 3.61
N TYR A 48 10.92 -15.76 4.91
CA TYR A 48 11.07 -14.72 5.91
C TYR A 48 12.03 -15.24 6.98
N THR A 49 13.16 -14.56 7.15
CA THR A 49 14.16 -14.89 8.18
C THR A 49 13.62 -14.49 9.55
N ASN A 50 12.99 -15.46 10.23
CA ASN A 50 12.39 -15.24 11.55
C ASN A 50 13.39 -15.46 12.69
N ASN A 51 14.48 -16.19 12.46
CA ASN A 51 15.47 -16.49 13.49
C ASN A 51 16.81 -15.82 13.19
N ILE A 52 17.45 -15.31 14.25
CA ILE A 52 18.85 -14.85 14.25
C ILE A 52 19.81 -16.01 13.87
N GLU A 53 19.35 -17.25 13.95
CA GLU A 53 20.06 -18.47 13.57
C GLU A 53 20.11 -18.71 12.05
N ASP A 54 19.18 -18.13 11.27
CA ASP A 54 19.15 -18.28 9.80
C ASP A 54 20.17 -17.37 9.08
N ILE A 55 20.98 -16.61 9.85
CA ILE A 55 21.96 -15.63 9.36
C ILE A 55 23.40 -16.18 9.42
N ASN A 56 23.64 -17.37 9.98
CA ASN A 56 24.95 -18.02 9.97
C ASN A 56 25.19 -18.85 8.70
#